data_AF-A0A662RDY3-F1
#
_entry.id   AF-A0A662RDY3-F1
#
_cell.length_a   1.000
_cell.length_b   1.000
_cell.length_c   1.000
_cell.angle_alpha   90.00
_cell.angle_beta   90.00
_cell.angle_gamma   90.00
#
_symmetry.space_group_name_H-M   'P 1'
#
loop_
_entity.id
_entity.type
_entity.pdbx_description
1 polymer ?
#
loop_
_entity_poly.entity_id
_entity_poly.type
_entity_poly.pdbx_seq_one_letter_code
_entity_poly.pdbx_strand_id
1 'polypeptide(L)'
;KKEMILIIGMVAILAMVPSACADAIIIDHTCTDLSEIPDEWIDQSKDNLHIAYQHTSHGSQLVTGMNALKNFPAFGLKYEWSDSGASGLDLDDKGIPGEKPDLSQGDYIDGNGVTPWVTATRNLLNSTDNYHVNVIMWSWCSINGHNISRYLENMEILVSEYSAGGSNPRAAEHPVKFVFMTGHAQGQGEGGFIHTANEQIRQHCLDNGRILFDFADIENYDPDGNYYYDRPMWDDLNYTKISYRDSNWGVEWCTANVGSELEQLTTGNNVEGYSGCSSCAHCGLAGAGNTMNCVLKGRAVWHMMARLAGWDGGQPEQPICGDVTGDGSIDTVDLVLLLKHCINPAGNPIANACTGDIDGNGYINVLDVRLLMGYLANPTGYSLNCLYAGV
;
A
#
# COMPACT_ATOMS: atom_id res chain seq x y z
N LYS A 1 -49.41 37.35 27.83
CA LYS A 1 -49.40 36.46 26.64
C LYS A 1 -48.80 37.27 25.50
N LYS A 2 -47.63 37.01 24.92
CA LYS A 2 -46.50 36.10 25.13
C LYS A 2 -45.30 36.92 24.65
N GLU A 3 -44.22 36.96 25.42
CA GLU A 3 -42.93 37.46 24.97
C GLU A 3 -42.39 36.50 23.89
N MET A 4 -41.82 37.03 22.82
CA MET A 4 -41.15 36.23 21.79
C MET A 4 -39.67 36.61 21.79
N ILE A 5 -38.91 35.83 22.55
CA ILE A 5 -37.46 35.82 22.60
C ILE A 5 -36.96 35.27 21.27
N LEU A 6 -36.23 36.09 20.51
CA LEU A 6 -35.53 35.66 19.30
C LEU A 6 -34.17 35.08 19.74
N ILE A 7 -34.09 33.75 19.86
CA ILE A 7 -32.83 33.04 20.09
C ILE A 7 -32.09 32.98 18.74
N ILE A 8 -31.01 33.73 18.61
CA ILE A 8 -30.05 33.57 17.51
C ILE A 8 -29.24 32.32 17.84
N GLY A 9 -29.65 31.18 17.29
CA GLY A 9 -28.89 29.94 17.32
C GLY A 9 -27.72 30.05 16.35
N MET A 10 -26.52 30.19 16.90
CA MET A 10 -25.26 30.10 16.16
C MET A 10 -25.06 28.63 15.79
N VAL A 11 -25.50 28.23 14.60
CA VAL A 11 -25.19 26.91 14.04
C VAL A 11 -23.73 26.95 13.63
N ALA A 12 -22.87 26.35 14.44
CA ALA A 12 -21.53 25.98 14.01
C ALA A 12 -21.69 24.95 12.89
N ILE A 13 -21.51 25.38 11.65
CA ILE A 13 -21.31 24.48 10.52
C ILE A 13 -19.95 23.84 10.79
N LEU A 14 -19.98 22.62 11.33
CA LEU A 14 -18.82 21.75 11.33
C LEU A 14 -18.48 21.53 9.85
N ALA A 15 -17.39 22.13 9.39
CA ALA A 15 -16.86 21.82 8.07
C ALA A 15 -16.48 20.34 8.10
N MET A 16 -17.35 19.49 7.56
CA MET A 16 -16.96 18.15 7.16
C MET A 16 -15.98 18.34 6.02
N VAL A 17 -14.70 18.17 6.31
CA VAL A 17 -13.68 18.04 5.28
C VAL A 17 -14.09 16.83 4.45
N PRO A 18 -14.30 16.96 3.13
CA PRO A 18 -14.55 15.82 2.27
C PRO A 18 -13.36 14.86 2.39
N SER A 19 -13.63 13.60 2.72
CA SER A 19 -12.65 12.54 2.50
C SER A 19 -12.60 12.32 1.00
N ALA A 20 -11.50 12.69 0.36
CA ALA A 20 -11.20 12.18 -0.97
C ALA A 20 -11.17 10.65 -0.88
N CYS A 21 -11.83 9.94 -1.80
CA CYS A 21 -11.47 8.54 -2.05
C CYS A 21 -10.08 8.61 -2.69
N ALA A 22 -9.00 8.49 -1.91
CA ALA A 22 -7.74 8.06 -2.50
C ALA A 22 -7.95 6.61 -2.97
N ASP A 23 -7.47 6.22 -4.14
CA ASP A 23 -7.47 4.81 -4.49
C ASP A 23 -6.39 4.14 -3.64
N ALA A 24 -6.75 3.03 -3.00
CA ALA A 24 -5.84 2.31 -2.16
C ALA A 24 -4.64 1.81 -3.00
N ILE A 25 -3.43 2.05 -2.52
CA ILE A 25 -2.23 1.45 -3.12
C ILE A 25 -2.07 0.09 -2.46
N ILE A 26 -2.49 -0.96 -3.13
CA ILE A 26 -2.37 -2.34 -2.64
C ILE A 26 -1.15 -2.99 -3.29
N ILE A 27 -0.22 -3.44 -2.45
CA ILE A 27 1.01 -4.13 -2.84
C ILE A 27 0.87 -5.58 -2.38
N ASP A 28 0.52 -6.46 -3.32
CA ASP A 28 0.16 -7.86 -3.09
C ASP A 28 1.01 -8.81 -3.97
N HIS A 29 0.62 -10.08 -4.12
CA HIS A 29 1.37 -11.04 -4.93
C HIS A 29 1.56 -10.63 -6.41
N THR A 30 0.68 -9.77 -6.95
CA THR A 30 0.78 -9.27 -8.33
C THR A 30 1.91 -8.23 -8.48
N CYS A 31 2.35 -7.62 -7.38
CA CYS A 31 3.37 -6.58 -7.36
C CYS A 31 4.79 -7.18 -7.20
N THR A 32 5.11 -8.28 -7.87
CA THR A 32 6.41 -8.98 -7.70
C THR A 32 7.25 -9.08 -8.98
N ASP A 33 6.71 -8.70 -10.14
CA ASP A 33 7.47 -8.66 -11.39
C ASP A 33 8.23 -7.33 -11.54
N LEU A 34 9.53 -7.35 -11.27
CA LEU A 34 10.38 -6.16 -11.37
C LEU A 34 10.51 -5.57 -12.78
N SER A 35 10.17 -6.34 -13.83
CA SER A 35 10.22 -5.86 -15.21
C SER A 35 9.10 -4.88 -15.54
N GLU A 36 8.04 -4.86 -14.73
CA GLU A 36 6.94 -3.92 -14.89
C GLU A 36 7.32 -2.50 -14.45
N ILE A 37 8.30 -2.35 -13.55
CA ILE A 37 8.70 -1.06 -13.01
C ILE A 37 9.61 -0.34 -14.01
N PRO A 38 9.19 0.80 -14.59
CA PRO A 38 10.07 1.61 -15.42
C PRO A 38 11.28 2.12 -14.61
N ASP A 39 12.45 2.16 -15.24
CA ASP A 39 13.71 2.59 -14.59
C ASP A 39 13.61 3.97 -13.94
N GLU A 40 12.86 4.90 -14.56
CA GLU A 40 12.63 6.23 -14.00
C GLU A 40 12.01 6.16 -12.60
N TRP A 41 11.07 5.26 -12.36
CA TRP A 41 10.42 5.15 -11.04
C TRP A 41 11.29 4.47 -10.00
N ILE A 42 12.25 3.65 -10.42
CA ILE A 42 13.33 3.16 -9.54
C ILE A 42 14.22 4.32 -9.11
N ASP A 43 14.60 5.20 -10.04
CA ASP A 43 15.44 6.36 -9.73
C ASP A 43 14.68 7.40 -8.89
N GLN A 44 13.43 7.72 -9.23
CA GLN A 44 12.58 8.62 -8.44
C GLN A 44 12.34 8.08 -7.01
N SER A 45 12.28 6.76 -6.83
CA SER A 45 12.18 6.15 -5.50
C SER A 45 13.42 6.46 -4.67
N LYS A 46 14.62 6.32 -5.26
CA LYS A 46 15.89 6.58 -4.56
C LYS A 46 16.07 8.05 -4.23
N ASP A 47 15.66 8.94 -5.13
CA ASP A 47 15.88 10.37 -5.00
C ASP A 47 14.92 11.03 -4.00
N ASN A 48 13.69 10.51 -3.89
CA ASN A 48 12.62 11.20 -3.17
C ASN A 48 12.12 10.50 -1.91
N LEU A 49 12.37 9.21 -1.72
CA LEU A 49 11.82 8.47 -0.57
C LEU A 49 12.87 8.29 0.52
N HIS A 50 12.45 8.61 1.74
CA HIS A 50 13.21 8.41 2.97
C HIS A 50 12.31 7.66 3.95
N ILE A 51 12.59 6.37 4.13
CA ILE A 51 11.71 5.44 4.83
C ILE A 51 12.27 5.16 6.22
N ALA A 52 11.44 5.25 7.26
CA ALA A 52 11.74 4.61 8.54
C ALA A 52 10.89 3.35 8.71
N TYR A 53 11.55 2.21 8.85
CA TYR A 53 10.89 0.90 8.96
C TYR A 53 11.22 0.21 10.28
N GLN A 54 10.21 -0.14 11.06
CA GLN A 54 10.41 -0.84 12.34
C GLN A 54 9.82 -2.25 12.31
N HIS A 55 10.65 -3.23 12.66
CA HIS A 55 10.29 -4.65 12.64
C HIS A 55 11.15 -5.54 13.52
N THR A 56 10.68 -6.78 13.69
CA THR A 56 11.51 -7.94 14.05
C THR A 56 11.17 -9.12 13.16
N SER A 57 11.97 -10.20 13.27
CA SER A 57 11.69 -11.54 12.74
C SER A 57 11.08 -11.54 11.34
N HIS A 58 9.78 -11.76 11.17
CA HIS A 58 9.09 -11.78 9.87
C HIS A 58 9.24 -10.48 9.08
N GLY A 59 9.24 -9.30 9.71
CA GLY A 59 9.42 -8.06 8.97
C GLY A 59 10.82 -7.92 8.35
N SER A 60 11.83 -8.58 8.93
CA SER A 60 13.19 -8.59 8.35
C SER A 60 13.28 -9.32 7.01
N GLN A 61 12.21 -10.04 6.62
CA GLN A 61 12.14 -10.70 5.33
C GLN A 61 12.16 -9.70 4.16
N LEU A 62 11.58 -8.50 4.32
CA LEU A 62 11.63 -7.43 3.31
C LEU A 62 13.08 -7.01 3.05
N VAL A 63 13.81 -6.72 4.13
CA VAL A 63 15.23 -6.33 4.10
C VAL A 63 16.10 -7.45 3.51
N THR A 64 15.82 -8.71 3.90
CA THR A 64 16.51 -9.89 3.36
C THR A 64 16.29 -10.02 1.85
N GLY A 65 15.06 -9.82 1.37
CA GLY A 65 14.72 -9.81 -0.04
C GLY A 65 15.41 -8.69 -0.83
N MET A 66 15.38 -7.46 -0.31
CA MET A 66 16.08 -6.33 -0.94
C MET A 66 17.59 -6.57 -1.01
N ASN A 67 18.19 -7.20 0.01
CA ASN A 67 19.58 -7.62 -0.02
C ASN A 67 19.84 -8.69 -1.10
N ALA A 68 18.92 -9.63 -1.30
CA ALA A 68 19.03 -10.61 -2.38
C ALA A 68 19.06 -9.91 -3.76
N LEU A 69 18.20 -8.91 -3.96
CA LEU A 69 18.17 -8.09 -5.19
C LEU A 69 19.44 -7.28 -5.40
N LYS A 70 19.88 -6.54 -4.37
CA LYS A 70 21.12 -5.75 -4.39
C LYS A 70 22.35 -6.60 -4.73
N ASN A 71 22.41 -7.81 -4.20
CA ASN A 71 23.56 -8.70 -4.38
C ASN A 71 23.49 -9.56 -5.64
N PHE A 72 22.36 -9.58 -6.35
CA PHE A 72 22.21 -10.34 -7.58
C PHE A 72 23.00 -9.68 -8.72
N PRO A 73 23.93 -10.38 -9.41
CA PRO A 73 24.86 -9.75 -10.35
C PRO A 73 24.20 -8.98 -11.50
N ALA A 74 23.04 -9.42 -11.98
CA ALA A 74 22.32 -8.75 -13.06
C ALA A 74 21.60 -7.45 -12.62
N PHE A 75 21.41 -7.28 -11.32
CA PHE A 75 20.64 -6.18 -10.73
C PHE A 75 21.55 -5.12 -10.10
N GLY A 76 22.40 -5.54 -9.16
CA GLY A 76 23.39 -4.67 -8.52
C GLY A 76 22.83 -3.31 -8.08
N LEU A 77 23.43 -2.24 -8.60
CA LEU A 77 23.10 -0.84 -8.28
C LEU A 77 21.66 -0.44 -8.65
N LYS A 78 21.00 -1.19 -9.54
CA LYS A 78 19.61 -0.90 -9.92
C LYS A 78 18.67 -1.02 -8.71
N TYR A 79 18.83 -2.07 -7.91
CA TYR A 79 18.02 -2.31 -6.71
C TYR A 79 18.85 -2.15 -5.42
N GLU A 80 19.80 -1.21 -5.43
CA GLU A 80 20.56 -0.84 -4.24
C GLU A 80 19.71 -0.01 -3.27
N TRP A 81 19.88 -0.29 -1.99
CA TRP A 81 19.38 0.48 -0.86
C TRP A 81 20.45 0.62 0.22
N SER A 82 20.26 1.56 1.14
CA SER A 82 21.11 1.73 2.33
C SER A 82 20.31 2.17 3.55
N ASP A 83 20.79 1.77 4.72
CA ASP A 83 20.26 2.09 6.06
C ASP A 83 20.51 3.55 6.50
N SER A 84 21.20 4.33 5.68
CA SER A 84 21.62 5.69 6.06
C SER A 84 21.44 6.70 4.94
N GLY A 85 20.70 6.33 3.89
CA GLY A 85 20.57 7.11 2.66
C GLY A 85 21.89 7.44 1.93
N ALA A 86 22.98 6.73 2.23
CA ALA A 86 24.29 7.03 1.65
C ALA A 86 24.42 6.58 0.19
N SER A 87 23.63 5.59 -0.23
CA SER A 87 23.49 5.13 -1.61
C SER A 87 22.15 4.43 -1.85
N GLY A 88 21.67 4.48 -3.09
CA GLY A 88 20.41 3.82 -3.47
C GLY A 88 19.20 4.37 -2.72
N LEU A 89 18.21 3.52 -2.50
CA LEU A 89 17.00 3.84 -1.72
C LEU A 89 17.37 4.05 -0.24
N ASP A 90 16.88 5.14 0.35
CA ASP A 90 17.06 5.42 1.77
C ASP A 90 15.98 4.74 2.62
N LEU A 91 16.36 3.67 3.31
CA LEU A 91 15.47 2.92 4.21
C LEU A 91 16.19 2.63 5.51
N ASP A 92 15.84 3.38 6.55
CA ASP A 92 16.33 3.18 7.91
C ASP A 92 15.72 1.90 8.51
N ASP A 93 16.50 0.82 8.49
CA ASP A 93 16.19 -0.49 9.06
C ASP A 93 16.23 -0.40 10.59
N LYS A 94 15.05 -0.50 11.21
CA LYS A 94 14.81 -0.20 12.63
C LYS A 94 15.01 1.28 12.97
N GLY A 95 14.63 2.14 12.02
CA GLY A 95 14.78 3.59 12.11
C GLY A 95 13.84 4.29 13.09
N ILE A 96 12.87 3.60 13.70
CA ILE A 96 11.90 4.23 14.60
C ILE A 96 12.30 3.99 16.07
N PRO A 97 12.88 5.00 16.76
CA PRO A 97 13.34 4.82 18.13
C PRO A 97 12.16 4.64 19.08
N GLY A 98 12.10 3.49 19.75
CA GLY A 98 11.04 3.18 20.71
C GLY A 98 11.31 1.92 21.52
N GLU A 99 10.53 1.73 22.58
CA GLU A 99 10.65 0.52 23.41
C GLU A 99 10.12 -0.74 22.73
N LYS A 100 9.18 -0.59 21.78
CA LYS A 100 8.52 -1.72 21.13
C LYS A 100 9.21 -1.97 19.79
N PRO A 101 9.68 -3.21 19.56
CA PRO A 101 10.52 -3.47 18.40
C PRO A 101 9.70 -3.75 17.13
N ASP A 102 8.39 -3.98 17.24
CA ASP A 102 7.42 -4.18 16.15
C ASP A 102 5.97 -4.00 16.65
N LEU A 103 4.96 -4.21 15.78
CA LEU A 103 3.52 -4.12 16.11
C LEU A 103 3.01 -5.26 16.99
N SER A 104 3.76 -6.37 17.10
CA SER A 104 3.37 -7.53 17.91
C SER A 104 3.58 -7.30 19.41
N GLN A 105 4.09 -6.13 19.78
CA GLN A 105 4.33 -5.73 21.15
C GLN A 105 3.73 -4.36 21.43
N GLY A 106 3.31 -4.15 22.68
CA GLY A 106 2.71 -2.88 23.06
C GLY A 106 1.26 -2.70 22.60
N ASP A 107 0.51 -3.78 22.40
CA ASP A 107 -0.93 -3.70 22.09
C ASP A 107 -1.75 -3.34 23.34
N TYR A 108 -1.54 -2.12 23.81
CA TYR A 108 -2.27 -1.44 24.88
C TYR A 108 -2.16 0.07 24.67
N ILE A 109 -3.06 0.83 25.29
CA ILE A 109 -3.00 2.29 25.27
C ILE A 109 -2.06 2.78 26.37
N ASP A 110 -1.07 3.58 25.99
CA ASP A 110 -0.07 4.17 26.89
C ASP A 110 -0.58 5.48 27.53
N GLY A 111 0.31 6.17 28.27
CA GLY A 111 -0.02 7.43 28.94
C GLY A 111 -0.39 8.59 28.02
N ASN A 112 -0.16 8.46 26.71
CA ASN A 112 -0.49 9.45 25.68
C ASN A 112 -1.81 9.13 24.95
N GLY A 113 -2.55 8.11 25.39
CA GLY A 113 -3.84 7.76 24.80
C GLY A 113 -3.76 7.02 23.47
N VAL A 114 -2.58 6.55 23.09
CA VAL A 114 -2.30 5.77 21.86
C VAL A 114 -1.46 4.55 22.18
N THR A 115 -1.17 3.68 21.21
CA THR A 115 -0.19 2.60 21.41
C THR A 115 1.24 3.14 21.51
N PRO A 116 2.16 2.46 22.21
CA PRO A 116 3.55 2.91 22.33
C PRO A 116 4.28 3.12 21.00
N TRP A 117 3.93 2.36 19.95
CA TRP A 117 4.54 2.51 18.63
C TRP A 117 4.08 3.79 17.91
N VAL A 118 2.85 4.28 18.16
CA VAL A 118 2.41 5.61 17.72
C VAL A 118 3.20 6.69 18.45
N THR A 119 3.37 6.57 19.77
CA THR A 119 4.20 7.51 20.55
C THR A 119 5.64 7.56 20.01
N ALA A 120 6.26 6.41 19.73
CA ALA A 120 7.59 6.34 19.12
C ALA A 120 7.65 7.03 17.75
N THR A 121 6.65 6.78 16.89
CA THR A 121 6.54 7.41 15.57
C THR A 121 6.39 8.93 15.68
N ARG A 122 5.56 9.43 16.60
CA ARG A 122 5.43 10.87 16.89
C ARG A 122 6.76 11.48 17.33
N ASN A 123 7.52 10.79 18.19
CA ASN A 123 8.82 11.28 18.65
C ASN A 123 9.81 11.40 17.49
N LEU A 124 9.84 10.43 16.56
CA LEU A 124 10.64 10.48 15.35
C LEU A 124 10.24 11.68 14.48
N LEU A 125 8.95 11.78 14.12
CA LEU A 125 8.45 12.74 13.13
C LEU A 125 8.42 14.18 13.64
N ASN A 126 8.29 14.41 14.95
CA ASN A 126 8.32 15.75 15.54
C ASN A 126 9.74 16.34 15.66
N SER A 127 10.78 15.52 15.47
CA SER A 127 12.15 16.02 15.42
C SER A 127 12.44 16.65 14.06
N THR A 128 12.90 17.90 14.05
CA THR A 128 13.29 18.62 12.81
C THR A 128 14.41 17.93 12.06
N ASP A 129 15.28 17.21 12.77
CA ASP A 129 16.38 16.45 12.16
C ASP A 129 15.86 15.35 11.24
N ASN A 130 14.64 14.87 11.47
CA ASN A 130 14.00 13.81 10.71
C ASN A 130 13.00 14.35 9.69
N TYR A 131 13.04 15.64 9.32
CA TYR A 131 12.07 16.22 8.37
C TYR A 131 12.12 15.66 6.95
N HIS A 132 13.21 14.97 6.61
CA HIS A 132 13.38 14.24 5.36
C HIS A 132 12.53 12.96 5.30
N VAL A 133 12.30 12.28 6.43
CA VAL A 133 11.50 11.04 6.49
C VAL A 133 10.07 11.31 5.98
N ASN A 134 9.66 10.55 4.98
CA ASN A 134 8.37 10.75 4.31
C ASN A 134 7.58 9.46 4.08
N VAL A 135 8.11 8.31 4.50
CA VAL A 135 7.37 7.04 4.58
C VAL A 135 7.60 6.38 5.94
N ILE A 136 6.52 5.96 6.58
CA ILE A 136 6.58 5.17 7.83
C ILE A 136 6.02 3.78 7.57
N MET A 137 6.79 2.79 8.01
CA MET A 137 6.43 1.39 7.95
C MET A 137 6.62 0.73 9.32
N TRP A 138 5.65 -0.09 9.71
CA TRP A 138 5.75 -0.96 10.88
C TRP A 138 5.30 -2.36 10.48
N SER A 139 5.98 -3.39 10.97
CA SER A 139 5.60 -4.78 10.69
C SER A 139 5.01 -5.50 11.89
N TRP A 140 4.32 -6.60 11.61
CA TRP A 140 4.01 -7.64 12.60
C TRP A 140 5.09 -8.73 12.55
N CYS A 141 5.52 -9.21 13.71
CA CYS A 141 6.13 -10.55 13.80
C CYS A 141 5.04 -11.62 13.95
N SER A 142 3.99 -11.33 14.70
CA SER A 142 2.75 -12.09 14.76
C SER A 142 1.57 -11.17 15.01
N ILE A 143 0.52 -11.30 14.20
CA ILE A 143 -0.74 -10.55 14.37
C ILE A 143 -1.72 -11.29 15.31
N ASN A 144 -1.40 -12.53 15.69
CA ASN A 144 -2.32 -13.41 16.41
C ASN A 144 -2.71 -12.87 17.79
N GLY A 145 -4.01 -12.76 18.07
CA GLY A 145 -4.55 -12.28 19.35
C GLY A 145 -4.53 -10.77 19.54
N HIS A 146 -4.07 -10.00 18.55
CA HIS A 146 -4.02 -8.54 18.63
C HIS A 146 -5.36 -7.86 18.34
N ASN A 147 -5.55 -6.65 18.88
CA ASN A 147 -6.73 -5.84 18.63
C ASN A 147 -6.57 -5.05 17.32
N ILE A 148 -7.17 -5.57 16.25
CA ILE A 148 -7.04 -4.97 14.91
C ILE A 148 -7.73 -3.61 14.81
N SER A 149 -8.89 -3.43 15.45
CA SER A 149 -9.55 -2.12 15.49
C SER A 149 -8.64 -1.07 16.14
N ARG A 150 -7.94 -1.41 17.22
CA ARG A 150 -6.97 -0.50 17.86
C ARG A 150 -5.81 -0.17 16.92
N TYR A 151 -5.27 -1.16 16.21
CA TYR A 151 -4.21 -0.93 15.22
C TYR A 151 -4.67 0.07 14.15
N LEU A 152 -5.85 -0.16 13.56
CA LEU A 152 -6.41 0.71 12.53
C LEU A 152 -6.67 2.12 13.06
N GLU A 153 -7.30 2.26 14.22
CA GLU A 153 -7.52 3.56 14.88
C GLU A 153 -6.20 4.31 15.12
N ASN A 154 -5.14 3.61 15.53
CA ASN A 154 -3.83 4.21 15.80
C ASN A 154 -3.05 4.58 14.53
N MET A 155 -3.19 3.81 13.46
CA MET A 155 -2.69 4.19 12.14
C MET A 155 -3.41 5.44 11.61
N GLU A 156 -4.74 5.50 11.75
CA GLU A 156 -5.52 6.65 11.32
C GLU A 156 -5.20 7.93 12.11
N ILE A 157 -4.86 7.80 13.40
CA ILE A 157 -4.31 8.92 14.18
C ILE A 157 -3.06 9.47 13.51
N LEU A 158 -2.08 8.63 13.17
CA LEU A 158 -0.85 9.06 12.50
C LEU A 158 -1.11 9.69 11.14
N VAL A 159 -2.00 9.10 10.33
CA VAL A 159 -2.42 9.66 9.04
C VAL A 159 -3.02 11.06 9.22
N SER A 160 -3.97 11.21 10.15
CA SER A 160 -4.64 12.49 10.41
C SER A 160 -3.71 13.57 10.98
N GLU A 161 -2.57 13.17 11.55
CA GLU A 161 -1.57 14.07 12.11
C GLU A 161 -0.53 14.48 11.08
N TYR A 162 0.08 13.53 10.36
CA TYR A 162 1.32 13.78 9.62
C TYR A 162 1.20 13.65 8.09
N SER A 163 0.12 13.08 7.55
CA SER A 163 -0.08 13.02 6.10
C SER A 163 -0.46 14.38 5.52
N ALA A 164 -0.48 14.52 4.19
CA ALA A 164 -0.85 15.77 3.54
C ALA A 164 -2.21 16.27 4.03
N GLY A 165 -2.27 17.54 4.47
CA GLY A 165 -3.47 18.12 5.09
C GLY A 165 -3.70 17.73 6.57
N GLY A 166 -2.75 17.02 7.18
CA GLY A 166 -2.78 16.60 8.57
C GLY A 166 -2.68 17.77 9.57
N SER A 167 -3.04 17.48 10.82
CA SER A 167 -3.13 18.47 11.89
C SER A 167 -1.78 18.92 12.47
N ASN A 168 -0.70 18.14 12.27
CA ASN A 168 0.63 18.52 12.71
C ASN A 168 1.21 19.60 11.76
N PRO A 169 1.84 20.68 12.28
CA PRO A 169 2.44 21.72 11.44
C PRO A 169 3.42 21.20 10.38
N ARG A 170 4.15 20.11 10.66
CA ARG A 170 5.07 19.46 9.71
C ARG A 170 4.35 19.04 8.43
N ALA A 171 3.11 18.58 8.52
CA ALA A 171 2.36 18.02 7.40
C ALA A 171 2.18 18.98 6.22
N ALA A 172 2.22 20.30 6.47
CA ALA A 172 2.06 21.31 5.43
C ALA A 172 3.26 21.38 4.48
N GLU A 173 4.48 21.13 4.97
CA GLU A 173 5.72 21.24 4.19
C GLU A 173 6.41 19.89 3.98
N HIS A 174 6.19 18.94 4.89
CA HIS A 174 6.80 17.61 4.92
C HIS A 174 5.74 16.55 5.26
N PRO A 175 4.78 16.26 4.37
CA PRO A 175 3.79 15.22 4.59
C PRO A 175 4.42 13.82 4.62
N VAL A 176 3.82 12.91 5.39
CA VAL A 176 4.28 11.53 5.56
C VAL A 176 3.24 10.54 5.04
N LYS A 177 3.70 9.55 4.29
CA LYS A 177 2.91 8.39 3.83
C LYS A 177 3.01 7.27 4.86
N PHE A 178 1.89 6.67 5.24
CA PHE A 178 1.84 5.57 6.20
C PHE A 178 1.43 4.27 5.50
N VAL A 179 2.29 3.26 5.61
CA VAL A 179 2.05 1.94 5.04
C VAL A 179 1.41 1.05 6.10
N PHE A 180 0.18 0.61 5.82
CA PHE A 180 -0.48 -0.45 6.56
C PHE A 180 0.12 -1.79 6.14
N MET A 181 0.14 -2.76 7.04
CA MET A 181 0.73 -4.07 6.76
C MET A 181 -0.12 -5.17 7.38
N THR A 182 -0.40 -6.22 6.61
CA THR A 182 -1.00 -7.45 7.15
C THR A 182 0.02 -8.25 7.96
N GLY A 183 -0.44 -9.22 8.76
CA GLY A 183 0.45 -10.22 9.34
C GLY A 183 0.95 -11.25 8.30
N HIS A 184 1.57 -12.31 8.78
CA HIS A 184 1.93 -13.50 7.97
C HIS A 184 0.80 -14.54 7.99
N ALA A 185 0.81 -15.48 7.06
CA ALA A 185 -0.05 -16.65 7.08
C ALA A 185 0.38 -17.64 8.17
N GLN A 186 -0.58 -18.26 8.86
CA GLN A 186 -0.27 -19.30 9.86
C GLN A 186 -1.44 -20.26 10.12
N GLY A 187 -1.28 -21.50 9.64
CA GLY A 187 -1.84 -22.78 10.06
C GLY A 187 -3.36 -22.97 10.08
N GLN A 188 -4.14 -21.94 10.40
CA GLN A 188 -5.60 -22.00 10.53
C GLN A 188 -6.31 -21.94 9.18
N GLY A 189 -5.65 -21.42 8.14
CA GLY A 189 -6.24 -21.16 6.83
C GLY A 189 -7.33 -20.08 6.89
N GLU A 190 -8.15 -20.03 5.83
CA GLU A 190 -9.28 -19.12 5.71
C GLU A 190 -10.30 -19.26 6.85
N GLY A 191 -10.82 -18.12 7.31
CA GLY A 191 -11.76 -18.06 8.45
C GLY A 191 -11.10 -18.21 9.83
N GLY A 192 -9.79 -18.49 9.89
CA GLY A 192 -9.00 -18.38 11.11
C GLY A 192 -8.92 -16.93 11.63
N PHE A 193 -8.42 -16.75 12.86
CA PHE A 193 -8.24 -15.42 13.44
C PHE A 193 -7.30 -14.55 12.59
N ILE A 194 -6.16 -15.11 12.19
CA ILE A 194 -5.13 -14.39 11.44
C ILE A 194 -5.64 -13.97 10.06
N HIS A 195 -6.30 -14.87 9.33
CA HIS A 195 -6.98 -14.54 8.09
C HIS A 195 -7.98 -13.39 8.30
N THR A 196 -8.87 -13.51 9.29
CA THR A 196 -9.90 -12.49 9.57
C THR A 196 -9.29 -11.15 10.02
N ALA A 197 -8.15 -11.15 10.70
CA ALA A 197 -7.41 -9.95 11.06
C ALA A 197 -6.82 -9.25 9.83
N ASN A 198 -6.23 -10.02 8.91
CA ASN A 198 -5.70 -9.50 7.65
C ASN A 198 -6.81 -8.94 6.76
N GLU A 199 -7.96 -9.63 6.66
CA GLU A 199 -9.13 -9.13 5.92
C GLU A 199 -9.65 -7.79 6.46
N GLN A 200 -9.65 -7.59 7.79
CA GLN A 200 -10.02 -6.30 8.38
C GLN A 200 -9.06 -5.17 7.95
N ILE A 201 -7.77 -5.44 7.87
CA ILE A 201 -6.78 -4.46 7.41
C ILE A 201 -6.95 -4.17 5.91
N ARG A 202 -7.11 -5.22 5.09
CA ARG A 202 -7.37 -5.11 3.64
C ARG A 202 -8.60 -4.24 3.37
N GLN A 203 -9.72 -4.59 3.99
CA GLN A 203 -10.97 -3.86 3.82
C GLN A 203 -10.84 -2.40 4.28
N HIS A 204 -10.18 -2.15 5.42
CA HIS A 204 -9.93 -0.78 5.88
C HIS A 204 -9.11 0.02 4.87
N CYS A 205 -8.07 -0.58 4.29
CA CYS A 205 -7.25 0.11 3.31
C CYS A 205 -8.02 0.44 2.02
N LEU A 206 -8.82 -0.50 1.54
CA LEU A 206 -9.71 -0.28 0.38
C LEU A 206 -10.74 0.82 0.66
N ASP A 207 -11.42 0.76 1.80
CA ASP A 207 -12.48 1.71 2.15
C ASP A 207 -11.97 3.15 2.37
N ASN A 208 -10.71 3.29 2.77
CA ASN A 208 -10.12 4.58 3.17
C ASN A 208 -8.98 5.05 2.24
N GLY A 209 -8.73 4.34 1.13
CA GLY A 209 -7.68 4.74 0.19
C GLY A 209 -6.28 4.72 0.78
N ARG A 210 -5.96 3.69 1.57
CA ARG A 210 -4.66 3.59 2.28
C ARG A 210 -3.65 2.80 1.45
N ILE A 211 -2.39 2.98 1.81
CA ILE A 211 -1.29 2.19 1.27
C ILE A 211 -1.20 0.90 2.09
N LEU A 212 -1.30 -0.25 1.44
CA LEU A 212 -1.19 -1.57 2.05
C LEU A 212 -0.01 -2.33 1.46
N PHE A 213 0.89 -2.80 2.31
CA PHE A 213 1.80 -3.89 2.00
C PHE A 213 1.19 -5.21 2.50
N ASP A 214 0.66 -6.00 1.58
CA ASP A 214 -0.07 -7.23 1.87
C ASP A 214 0.88 -8.43 2.02
N PHE A 215 1.57 -8.44 3.15
CA PHE A 215 2.54 -9.45 3.54
C PHE A 215 1.96 -10.88 3.46
N ALA A 216 0.70 -11.06 3.86
CA ALA A 216 0.06 -12.37 3.87
C ALA A 216 -0.34 -12.79 2.45
N ASP A 217 -0.83 -11.87 1.63
CA ASP A 217 -1.20 -12.19 0.26
C ASP A 217 0.00 -12.66 -0.56
N ILE A 218 1.15 -11.97 -0.45
CA ILE A 218 2.41 -12.39 -1.10
C ILE A 218 2.83 -13.82 -0.69
N GLU A 219 2.52 -14.25 0.54
CA GLU A 219 2.81 -15.63 1.00
C GLU A 219 1.84 -16.68 0.46
N ASN A 220 0.62 -16.27 0.13
CA ASN A 220 -0.49 -17.15 -0.19
C ASN A 220 -0.49 -17.61 -1.65
N TYR A 221 0.30 -16.99 -2.51
CA TYR A 221 0.40 -17.30 -3.92
C TYR A 221 1.82 -17.69 -4.32
N ASP A 222 1.94 -18.70 -5.18
CA ASP A 222 3.20 -18.92 -5.89
C ASP A 222 3.33 -17.95 -7.08
N PRO A 223 4.52 -17.85 -7.71
CA PRO A 223 4.73 -16.97 -8.85
C PRO A 223 3.89 -17.29 -10.10
N ASP A 224 3.27 -18.47 -10.17
CA ASP A 224 2.37 -18.86 -11.27
C ASP A 224 0.90 -18.49 -10.97
N GLY A 225 0.63 -17.89 -9.80
CA GLY A 225 -0.69 -17.48 -9.35
C GLY A 225 -1.51 -18.58 -8.68
N ASN A 226 -0.91 -19.72 -8.31
CA ASN A 226 -1.61 -20.75 -7.55
C ASN A 226 -1.80 -20.31 -6.10
N TYR A 227 -3.03 -20.41 -5.60
CA TYR A 227 -3.39 -20.04 -4.23
C TYR A 227 -3.23 -21.20 -3.25
N TYR A 228 -2.76 -20.91 -2.04
CA TYR A 228 -2.42 -21.90 -1.00
C TYR A 228 -3.07 -21.67 0.37
N TYR A 229 -3.74 -20.53 0.61
CA TYR A 229 -4.28 -20.24 1.95
C TYR A 229 -5.64 -20.91 2.25
N ASP A 230 -6.26 -21.48 1.22
CA ASP A 230 -7.34 -22.47 1.32
C ASP A 230 -6.87 -23.81 1.93
N ARG A 231 -5.55 -23.95 2.16
CA ARG A 231 -4.89 -25.06 2.84
C ARG A 231 -4.32 -24.57 4.19
N PRO A 232 -3.98 -25.49 5.11
CA PRO A 232 -3.26 -25.13 6.35
C PRO A 232 -1.80 -24.77 6.04
N MET A 233 -1.61 -23.59 5.46
CA MET A 233 -0.32 -23.02 5.10
C MET A 233 0.35 -22.39 6.30
N TRP A 234 1.67 -22.51 6.39
CA TRP A 234 2.51 -21.92 7.42
C TRP A 234 3.40 -20.81 6.83
N ASP A 235 3.97 -20.01 7.72
CA ASP A 235 4.83 -18.84 7.46
C ASP A 235 6.17 -19.17 6.80
N ASP A 236 6.48 -20.46 6.67
CA ASP A 236 7.64 -21.00 5.97
C ASP A 236 7.30 -21.52 4.56
N LEU A 237 6.10 -21.21 4.04
CA LEU A 237 5.52 -21.68 2.78
C LEU A 237 5.11 -23.17 2.77
N ASN A 238 5.15 -23.85 3.93
CA ASN A 238 4.68 -25.23 4.02
C ASN A 238 3.16 -25.30 3.99
N TYR A 239 2.58 -26.28 3.30
CA TYR A 239 1.14 -26.51 3.26
C TYR A 239 0.82 -28.02 3.30
N THR A 240 0.12 -28.57 4.29
CA THR A 240 -0.49 -29.92 4.20
C THR A 240 -1.52 -30.18 5.32
N LYS A 241 -2.53 -31.03 5.05
CA LYS A 241 -3.67 -31.30 5.95
C LYS A 241 -3.35 -32.00 7.28
N ILE A 242 -2.14 -32.53 7.51
CA ILE A 242 -1.78 -33.34 8.70
C ILE A 242 -0.31 -33.12 9.08
N SER A 243 0.01 -33.38 10.35
CA SER A 243 1.24 -33.23 11.17
C SER A 243 2.65 -33.27 10.58
N TYR A 244 2.87 -33.41 9.28
CA TYR A 244 4.20 -33.62 8.69
C TYR A 244 4.74 -32.50 7.79
N ARG A 245 3.96 -31.45 7.43
CA ARG A 245 4.46 -30.29 6.65
C ARG A 245 5.32 -30.72 5.43
N ASP A 246 4.91 -31.77 4.73
CA ASP A 246 5.74 -32.42 3.69
C ASP A 246 5.79 -31.69 2.34
N SER A 247 4.98 -30.65 2.16
CA SER A 247 4.90 -29.87 0.92
C SER A 247 5.21 -28.41 1.19
N ASN A 248 5.97 -27.80 0.29
CA ASN A 248 6.42 -26.42 0.37
C ASN A 248 6.42 -25.82 -1.03
N TRP A 249 5.54 -24.84 -1.27
CA TRP A 249 5.34 -24.35 -2.63
C TRP A 249 6.58 -23.64 -3.17
N GLY A 250 7.38 -22.98 -2.33
CA GLY A 250 8.61 -22.29 -2.76
C GLY A 250 9.69 -23.27 -3.23
N VAL A 251 9.85 -24.40 -2.52
CA VAL A 251 10.77 -25.48 -2.91
C VAL A 251 10.30 -26.18 -4.18
N GLU A 252 9.00 -26.45 -4.27
CA GLU A 252 8.37 -27.07 -5.44
C GLU A 252 8.52 -26.18 -6.68
N TRP A 253 8.24 -24.88 -6.56
CA TRP A 253 8.35 -23.92 -7.65
C TRP A 253 9.80 -23.78 -8.14
N CYS A 254 10.78 -23.65 -7.23
CA CYS A 254 12.20 -23.61 -7.63
C CYS A 254 12.61 -24.89 -8.37
N THR A 255 12.13 -26.06 -7.92
CA THR A 255 12.44 -27.34 -8.58
C THR A 255 11.83 -27.43 -9.99
N ALA A 256 10.64 -26.85 -10.18
CA ALA A 256 9.96 -26.82 -11.47
C ALA A 256 10.54 -25.77 -12.44
N ASN A 257 11.11 -24.69 -11.91
CA ASN A 257 11.55 -23.50 -12.67
C ASN A 257 13.06 -23.27 -12.61
N VAL A 258 13.85 -24.36 -12.58
CA VAL A 258 15.32 -24.31 -12.57
C VAL A 258 15.86 -23.47 -13.73
N GLY A 259 16.72 -22.51 -13.41
CA GLY A 259 17.34 -21.61 -14.38
C GLY A 259 16.51 -20.38 -14.76
N SER A 260 15.30 -20.23 -14.20
CA SER A 260 14.59 -18.95 -14.24
C SER A 260 15.30 -17.90 -13.40
N GLU A 261 15.12 -16.61 -13.72
CA GLU A 261 15.71 -15.50 -12.96
C GLU A 261 15.33 -15.58 -11.48
N LEU A 262 14.05 -15.82 -11.18
CA LEU A 262 13.55 -15.86 -9.81
C LEU A 262 14.09 -17.07 -9.03
N GLU A 263 14.25 -18.23 -9.67
CA GLU A 263 14.92 -19.38 -9.05
C GLU A 263 16.39 -19.09 -8.76
N GLN A 264 17.11 -18.55 -9.74
CA GLN A 264 18.53 -18.19 -9.60
C GLN A 264 18.77 -17.13 -8.53
N LEU A 265 17.88 -16.13 -8.46
CA LEU A 265 17.85 -15.12 -7.41
C LEU A 265 17.58 -15.74 -6.03
N THR A 266 16.75 -16.79 -5.96
CA THR A 266 16.43 -17.46 -4.70
C THR A 266 17.55 -18.39 -4.24
N THR A 267 18.05 -19.25 -5.12
CA THR A 267 18.92 -20.37 -4.76
C THR A 267 20.41 -20.11 -5.04
N GLY A 268 20.72 -19.15 -5.90
CA GLY A 268 22.07 -18.91 -6.43
C GLY A 268 22.52 -19.93 -7.48
N ASN A 269 21.62 -20.81 -7.92
CA ASN A 269 21.95 -21.91 -8.81
C ASN A 269 22.53 -21.41 -10.14
N ASN A 270 23.76 -21.83 -10.44
CA ASN A 270 24.52 -21.44 -11.63
C ASN A 270 24.74 -19.92 -11.80
N VAL A 271 24.78 -19.15 -10.69
CA VAL A 271 25.12 -17.72 -10.72
C VAL A 271 26.50 -17.50 -10.10
N GLU A 272 27.46 -17.09 -10.93
CA GLU A 272 28.83 -16.84 -10.46
C GLU A 272 28.86 -15.69 -9.44
N GLY A 273 29.51 -15.91 -8.29
CA GLY A 273 29.65 -14.90 -7.24
C GLY A 273 28.41 -14.65 -6.39
N TYR A 274 27.33 -15.41 -6.58
CA TYR A 274 26.08 -15.27 -5.83
C TYR A 274 25.62 -16.61 -5.27
N SER A 275 25.30 -16.66 -3.97
CA SER A 275 24.94 -17.89 -3.25
C SER A 275 23.45 -18.01 -2.96
N GLY A 276 22.61 -17.22 -3.63
CA GLY A 276 21.18 -17.15 -3.38
C GLY A 276 20.81 -16.14 -2.29
N CYS A 277 19.50 -16.03 -2.05
CA CYS A 277 18.96 -15.27 -0.94
C CYS A 277 19.56 -15.79 0.39
N SER A 278 19.95 -14.89 1.28
CA SER A 278 20.45 -15.27 2.60
C SER A 278 19.36 -15.91 3.47
N SER A 279 19.74 -16.35 4.69
CA SER A 279 18.78 -16.95 5.62
C SER A 279 17.57 -16.04 5.81
N CYS A 280 16.39 -16.57 5.52
CA CYS A 280 15.12 -15.87 5.58
C CYS A 280 14.41 -16.24 6.89
N ALA A 281 14.10 -15.24 7.72
CA ALA A 281 13.51 -15.47 9.03
C ALA A 281 12.20 -16.25 8.93
N HIS A 282 12.03 -17.30 9.74
CA HIS A 282 10.86 -18.19 9.71
C HIS A 282 10.59 -18.90 8.39
N CYS A 283 11.55 -18.97 7.47
CA CYS A 283 11.40 -19.71 6.23
C CYS A 283 12.51 -20.76 6.10
N GLY A 284 13.71 -20.34 5.69
CA GLY A 284 14.76 -21.27 5.31
C GLY A 284 16.18 -20.71 5.46
N LEU A 285 17.14 -21.61 5.40
CA LEU A 285 18.56 -21.27 5.33
C LEU A 285 18.89 -20.67 3.96
N ALA A 286 20.05 -20.01 3.88
CA ALA A 286 20.50 -19.37 2.65
C ALA A 286 20.44 -20.32 1.43
N GLY A 287 19.89 -19.81 0.33
CA GLY A 287 19.72 -20.54 -0.93
C GLY A 287 18.65 -21.63 -0.94
N ALA A 288 17.91 -21.85 0.15
CA ALA A 288 16.80 -22.79 0.16
C ALA A 288 15.61 -22.24 -0.64
N GLY A 289 14.88 -23.10 -1.36
CA GLY A 289 13.77 -22.66 -2.23
C GLY A 289 12.65 -21.90 -1.49
N ASN A 290 12.46 -22.16 -0.20
CA ASN A 290 11.48 -21.42 0.60
C ASN A 290 11.96 -20.02 1.05
N THR A 291 13.23 -19.65 0.80
CA THR A 291 13.68 -18.25 0.91
C THR A 291 13.10 -17.34 -0.18
N MET A 292 12.44 -17.93 -1.19
CA MET A 292 11.60 -17.23 -2.17
C MET A 292 10.65 -16.23 -1.50
N ASN A 293 10.12 -16.57 -0.32
CA ASN A 293 9.25 -15.70 0.45
C ASN A 293 9.87 -14.31 0.68
N CYS A 294 11.13 -14.27 1.11
CA CYS A 294 11.88 -13.03 1.27
C CYS A 294 12.09 -12.33 -0.08
N VAL A 295 12.47 -13.07 -1.12
CA VAL A 295 12.73 -12.51 -2.45
C VAL A 295 11.50 -11.82 -3.04
N LEU A 296 10.33 -12.46 -2.99
CA LEU A 296 9.07 -11.89 -3.46
C LEU A 296 8.70 -10.62 -2.69
N LYS A 297 8.85 -10.63 -1.36
CA LYS A 297 8.63 -9.43 -0.54
C LYS A 297 9.60 -8.31 -0.86
N GLY A 298 10.87 -8.62 -1.11
CA GLY A 298 11.86 -7.63 -1.55
C GLY A 298 11.49 -7.01 -2.90
N ARG A 299 10.96 -7.81 -3.83
CA ARG A 299 10.45 -7.33 -5.12
C ARG A 299 9.22 -6.43 -4.94
N ALA A 300 8.30 -6.84 -4.09
CA ALA A 300 7.12 -6.06 -3.70
C ALA A 300 7.47 -4.73 -3.04
N VAL A 301 8.55 -4.66 -2.26
CA VAL A 301 9.03 -3.39 -1.72
C VAL A 301 9.41 -2.43 -2.85
N TRP A 302 10.14 -2.87 -3.87
CA TRP A 302 10.49 -1.99 -5.00
C TRP A 302 9.27 -1.53 -5.81
N HIS A 303 8.29 -2.40 -6.00
CA HIS A 303 6.99 -2.03 -6.56
C HIS A 303 6.32 -0.94 -5.73
N MET A 304 6.23 -1.14 -4.41
CA MET A 304 5.67 -0.14 -3.50
C MET A 304 6.40 1.19 -3.60
N MET A 305 7.73 1.18 -3.56
CA MET A 305 8.51 2.41 -3.65
C MET A 305 8.25 3.15 -4.96
N ALA A 306 8.19 2.45 -6.08
CA ALA A 306 7.85 3.05 -7.37
C ALA A 306 6.44 3.68 -7.35
N ARG A 307 5.43 2.98 -6.80
CA ARG A 307 4.07 3.53 -6.61
C ARG A 307 4.08 4.78 -5.73
N LEU A 308 4.83 4.76 -4.63
CA LEU A 308 4.95 5.91 -3.72
C LEU A 308 5.74 7.07 -4.33
N ALA A 309 6.65 6.80 -5.27
CA ALA A 309 7.37 7.82 -6.02
C ALA A 309 6.50 8.51 -7.08
N GLY A 310 5.37 7.89 -7.48
CA GLY A 310 4.41 8.46 -8.41
C GLY A 310 4.04 7.55 -9.58
N TRP A 311 4.59 6.34 -9.65
CA TRP A 311 4.19 5.37 -10.67
C TRP A 311 2.72 4.99 -10.52
N ASP A 312 1.97 5.04 -11.62
CA ASP A 312 0.57 4.63 -11.69
C ASP A 312 0.35 3.11 -11.55
N GLY A 313 1.43 2.32 -11.62
CA GLY A 313 1.36 0.86 -11.56
C GLY A 313 1.02 0.22 -12.90
N GLY A 314 1.32 0.90 -14.02
CA GLY A 314 1.08 0.37 -15.37
C GLY A 314 -0.40 0.33 -15.76
N GLN A 315 -1.26 1.01 -15.00
CA GLN A 315 -2.64 1.25 -15.39
C GLN A 315 -2.67 2.24 -16.57
N PRO A 316 -3.60 2.11 -17.53
CA PRO A 316 -3.80 3.15 -18.54
C PRO A 316 -4.03 4.50 -17.87
N GLU A 317 -3.62 5.58 -18.55
CA GLU A 317 -3.65 6.97 -18.05
C GLU A 317 -4.89 7.28 -17.19
N GLN A 318 -4.67 8.02 -16.11
CA GLN A 318 -5.71 8.44 -15.17
C GLN A 318 -6.96 8.93 -15.93
N PRO A 319 -8.17 8.46 -15.56
CA PRO A 319 -9.40 8.87 -16.22
C PRO A 319 -9.50 10.39 -16.25
N ILE A 320 -9.89 10.99 -17.39
CA ILE A 320 -10.04 12.44 -17.52
C ILE A 320 -11.48 12.82 -17.12
N CYS A 321 -11.64 13.84 -16.28
CA CYS A 321 -12.94 14.30 -15.78
C CYS A 321 -13.71 14.88 -16.94
N GLY A 322 -14.94 14.40 -17.09
CA GLY A 322 -15.75 14.72 -18.26
C GLY A 322 -15.45 13.86 -19.48
N ASP A 323 -14.40 13.03 -19.51
CA ASP A 323 -14.19 11.99 -20.53
C ASP A 323 -14.91 10.70 -20.09
N VAL A 324 -16.23 10.69 -20.27
CA VAL A 324 -17.06 9.55 -19.86
C VAL A 324 -17.01 8.41 -20.88
N THR A 325 -16.41 8.65 -22.05
CA THR A 325 -16.19 7.63 -23.09
C THR A 325 -14.87 6.88 -22.92
N GLY A 326 -13.89 7.48 -22.22
CA GLY A 326 -12.55 6.95 -22.00
C GLY A 326 -11.68 7.00 -23.25
N ASP A 327 -11.92 7.93 -24.17
CA ASP A 327 -11.17 8.05 -25.43
C ASP A 327 -10.00 9.06 -25.38
N GLY A 328 -9.79 9.68 -24.22
CA GLY A 328 -8.74 10.65 -23.96
C GLY A 328 -9.11 12.09 -24.33
N SER A 329 -10.35 12.36 -24.74
CA SER A 329 -10.84 13.70 -25.09
C SER A 329 -12.10 14.07 -24.31
N ILE A 330 -12.29 15.37 -24.04
CA ILE A 330 -13.54 15.91 -23.47
C ILE A 330 -14.28 16.64 -24.60
N ASP A 331 -15.32 16.02 -25.14
CA ASP A 331 -16.08 16.59 -26.25
C ASP A 331 -17.60 16.37 -26.17
N THR A 332 -18.30 16.65 -27.27
CA THR A 332 -19.77 16.53 -27.32
C THR A 332 -20.28 15.09 -27.24
N VAL A 333 -19.45 14.09 -27.56
CA VAL A 333 -19.77 12.67 -27.44
C VAL A 333 -19.89 12.31 -25.96
N ASP A 334 -18.99 12.80 -25.12
CA ASP A 334 -19.08 12.66 -23.66
C ASP A 334 -20.35 13.27 -23.10
N LEU A 335 -20.68 14.50 -23.52
CA LEU A 335 -21.90 15.18 -23.09
C LEU A 335 -23.15 14.36 -23.44
N VAL A 336 -23.20 13.79 -24.64
CA VAL A 336 -24.33 12.96 -25.08
C VAL A 336 -24.38 11.65 -24.30
N LEU A 337 -23.24 11.02 -24.04
CA LEU A 337 -23.19 9.78 -23.27
C LEU A 337 -23.60 10.02 -21.81
N LEU A 338 -23.06 11.05 -21.17
CA LEU A 338 -23.41 11.44 -19.79
C LEU A 338 -24.90 11.76 -19.66
N LEU A 339 -25.46 12.52 -20.60
CA LEU A 339 -26.90 12.80 -20.63
C LEU A 339 -27.75 11.52 -20.73
N LYS A 340 -27.34 10.56 -21.57
CA LYS A 340 -28.03 9.27 -21.69
C LYS A 340 -27.86 8.41 -20.45
N HIS A 341 -26.67 8.45 -19.83
CA HIS A 341 -26.36 7.75 -18.59
C HIS A 341 -27.27 8.21 -17.46
N CYS A 342 -27.50 9.52 -17.30
CA CYS A 342 -28.43 10.04 -16.29
C CYS A 342 -29.89 9.58 -16.46
N ILE A 343 -30.29 9.18 -17.68
CA ILE A 343 -31.65 8.70 -17.98
C ILE A 343 -31.74 7.17 -17.84
N ASN A 344 -30.73 6.45 -18.32
CA ASN A 344 -30.67 4.99 -18.28
C ASN A 344 -29.21 4.52 -18.14
N PRO A 345 -28.69 4.44 -16.91
CA PRO A 345 -27.31 4.05 -16.64
C PRO A 345 -26.97 2.66 -17.20
N ALA A 346 -27.87 1.69 -17.00
CA ALA A 346 -27.65 0.30 -17.41
C ALA A 346 -27.59 0.12 -18.95
N GLY A 347 -28.27 0.97 -19.70
CA GLY A 347 -28.25 0.95 -21.17
C GLY A 347 -27.18 1.83 -21.80
N ASN A 348 -26.50 2.67 -21.00
CA ASN A 348 -25.50 3.62 -21.46
C ASN A 348 -24.36 3.68 -20.43
N PRO A 349 -23.60 2.59 -20.27
CA PRO A 349 -22.48 2.58 -19.34
C PRO A 349 -21.44 3.63 -19.75
N ILE A 350 -20.83 4.27 -18.76
CA ILE A 350 -19.68 5.15 -18.93
C ILE A 350 -18.40 4.39 -18.58
N ALA A 351 -17.27 4.81 -19.14
CA ALA A 351 -16.00 4.12 -18.98
C ALA A 351 -15.54 4.04 -17.51
N ASN A 352 -15.73 5.12 -16.76
CA ASN A 352 -15.41 5.19 -15.33
C ASN A 352 -16.39 6.13 -14.61
N ALA A 353 -16.99 5.70 -13.50
CA ALA A 353 -17.94 6.51 -12.73
C ALA A 353 -17.35 7.85 -12.24
N CYS A 354 -16.05 7.87 -11.92
CA CYS A 354 -15.35 9.07 -11.47
C CYS A 354 -15.28 10.16 -12.54
N THR A 355 -15.35 9.81 -13.83
CA THR A 355 -15.34 10.80 -14.92
C THR A 355 -16.71 11.48 -15.11
N GLY A 356 -17.78 10.89 -14.58
CA GLY A 356 -19.16 11.35 -14.74
C GLY A 356 -19.70 12.20 -13.58
N ASP A 357 -19.08 12.17 -12.41
CA ASP A 357 -19.42 13.00 -11.23
C ASP A 357 -18.62 14.31 -11.27
N ILE A 358 -18.94 15.15 -12.24
CA ILE A 358 -18.17 16.33 -12.66
C ILE A 358 -18.18 17.45 -11.62
N ASP A 359 -19.24 17.57 -10.83
CA ASP A 359 -19.28 18.53 -9.72
C ASP A 359 -18.72 17.98 -8.40
N GLY A 360 -18.36 16.69 -8.38
CA GLY A 360 -17.74 16.04 -7.24
C GLY A 360 -18.67 15.88 -6.04
N ASN A 361 -19.98 15.81 -6.24
CA ASN A 361 -20.96 15.71 -5.15
C ASN A 361 -21.29 14.26 -4.74
N GLY A 362 -20.71 13.27 -5.43
CA GLY A 362 -20.94 11.84 -5.23
C GLY A 362 -22.12 11.26 -6.01
N TYR A 363 -22.72 12.03 -6.93
CA TYR A 363 -23.91 11.63 -7.69
C TYR A 363 -23.84 12.10 -9.14
N ILE A 364 -23.75 11.14 -10.07
CA ILE A 364 -23.86 11.41 -11.51
C ILE A 364 -25.29 11.78 -11.89
N ASN A 365 -25.55 13.05 -12.14
CA ASN A 365 -26.86 13.60 -12.39
C ASN A 365 -26.84 14.80 -13.38
N VAL A 366 -27.97 15.50 -13.48
CA VAL A 366 -28.13 16.60 -14.45
C VAL A 366 -27.22 17.82 -14.15
N LEU A 367 -26.72 17.94 -12.92
CA LEU A 367 -25.75 18.98 -12.55
C LEU A 367 -24.41 18.76 -13.25
N ASP A 368 -23.95 17.51 -13.35
CA ASP A 368 -22.73 17.12 -14.07
C ASP A 368 -22.85 17.40 -15.56
N VAL A 369 -23.98 17.02 -16.15
CA VAL A 369 -24.32 17.34 -17.55
C VAL A 369 -24.24 18.84 -17.81
N ARG A 370 -24.76 19.65 -16.87
CA ARG A 370 -24.76 21.10 -17.00
C ARG A 370 -23.35 21.69 -16.91
N LEU A 371 -22.50 21.16 -16.04
CA LEU A 371 -21.10 21.58 -15.95
C LEU A 371 -20.30 21.19 -17.17
N LEU A 372 -20.45 19.95 -17.67
CA LEU A 372 -19.78 19.50 -18.89
C LEU A 372 -20.17 20.37 -20.09
N MET A 373 -21.46 20.66 -20.23
CA MET A 373 -21.95 21.56 -21.27
C MET A 373 -21.38 22.98 -21.14
N GLY A 374 -21.22 23.48 -19.91
CA GLY A 374 -20.59 24.78 -19.62
C GLY A 374 -19.11 24.79 -19.99
N TYR A 375 -18.38 23.73 -19.64
CA TYR A 375 -16.97 23.54 -19.97
C TYR A 375 -16.74 23.51 -21.47
N LEU A 376 -17.52 22.71 -22.22
CA LEU A 376 -17.39 22.65 -23.68
C LEU A 376 -17.65 23.99 -24.38
N ALA A 377 -18.49 24.84 -23.79
CA ALA A 377 -18.78 26.18 -24.32
C ALA A 377 -17.75 27.24 -23.88
N ASN A 378 -17.21 27.13 -22.67
CA ASN A 378 -16.21 28.04 -22.12
C ASN A 378 -15.34 27.32 -21.06
N PRO A 379 -14.25 26.66 -21.48
CA PRO A 379 -13.39 25.88 -20.58
C PRO A 379 -12.77 26.71 -19.45
N THR A 380 -12.58 28.01 -19.68
CA THR A 380 -11.98 28.92 -18.67
C THR A 380 -12.99 29.42 -17.62
N GLY A 381 -14.29 29.28 -17.87
CA GLY A 381 -15.36 29.76 -16.99
C GLY A 381 -16.02 28.66 -16.16
N TYR A 382 -15.76 27.40 -16.48
CA TYR A 382 -16.32 26.23 -15.81
C TYR A 382 -15.19 25.26 -15.53
N SER A 383 -14.91 25.00 -14.25
CA SER A 383 -13.95 23.96 -13.87
C SER A 383 -14.68 22.63 -13.73
N LEU A 384 -14.09 21.57 -14.28
CA LEU A 384 -14.53 20.21 -14.03
C LEU A 384 -13.81 19.73 -12.78
N ASN A 385 -14.58 19.36 -11.76
CA ASN A 385 -14.05 18.99 -10.44
C ASN A 385 -14.53 17.58 -10.10
N CYS A 386 -14.33 16.64 -11.03
CA CYS A 386 -14.47 15.25 -10.65
C CYS A 386 -13.57 15.02 -9.47
N LEU A 387 -14.12 14.39 -8.44
CA LEU A 387 -13.29 13.84 -7.39
C LEU A 387 -12.57 12.64 -7.98
N TYR A 388 -11.43 12.92 -8.61
CA TYR A 388 -10.49 11.88 -8.93
C TYR A 388 -9.88 11.40 -7.63
N ALA A 389 -9.92 10.10 -7.47
CA ALA A 389 -8.97 9.41 -6.64
C ALA A 389 -7.57 9.55 -7.27
N GLY A 390 -6.87 10.65 -6.99
CA GLY A 390 -5.47 10.83 -7.38
C GLY A 390 -5.15 12.15 -8.06
N VAL A 391 -4.82 13.16 -7.26
CA VAL A 391 -3.60 13.99 -7.38
C VAL A 391 -3.13 14.33 -5.97
#